data_AF-A0A822EGQ5-F1
#
_entry.id   AF-A0A822EGQ5-F1
#
_cell.length_a   1.000
_cell.length_b   1.000
_cell.length_c   1.000
_cell.angle_alpha   90.00
_cell.angle_beta   90.00
_cell.angle_gamma   90.00
#
_symmetry.space_group_name_H-M   'P 1'
#
loop_
_entity.id
_entity.type
_entity.pdbx_description
1 polymer ?
#
loop_
_entity_poly.entity_id
_entity_poly.type
_entity_poly.pdbx_seq_one_letter_code
_entity_poly.pdbx_strand_id
1 'polypeptide(L)' 'MARAGKITALVGSSGSGKSTCVSLLLRFYEPLSGYIKINDRPITEYIFKPFRQKVGFASRRP' A
#
# COMPACT_ATOMS: atom_id res chain seq x y z
N MET A 1 -7.30 10.19 2.47
CA MET A 1 -7.63 9.22 1.41
C MET A 1 -6.84 9.58 0.15
N ALA A 2 -6.16 8.62 -0.47
CA ALA A 2 -5.52 8.82 -1.77
C ALA A 2 -6.60 8.78 -2.88
N ARG A 3 -6.52 9.69 -3.86
CA ARG A 3 -7.50 9.80 -4.96
C ARG A 3 -6.91 9.28 -6.27
N ALA A 4 -7.76 8.63 -7.09
CA ALA A 4 -7.38 8.21 -8.43
C ALA A 4 -6.91 9.40 -9.28
N GLY A 5 -5.85 9.20 -10.08
CA GLY A 5 -5.26 10.23 -10.93
C GLY A 5 -4.50 11.34 -10.18
N LYS A 6 -4.24 11.19 -8.87
CA LYS A 6 -3.47 12.16 -8.08
C LYS A 6 -2.24 11.51 -7.45
N ILE A 7 -1.15 12.26 -7.42
CA ILE A 7 0.04 11.90 -6.65
C ILE A 7 -0.22 12.26 -5.19
N THR A 8 -0.06 11.27 -4.31
CA THR A 8 -0.17 11.46 -2.85
C THR A 8 1.18 11.17 -2.23
N ALA A 9 1.71 12.09 -1.42
CA ALA A 9 2.97 11.93 -0.71
C ALA A 9 2.72 11.51 0.74
N LEU A 10 3.53 10.56 1.24
CA LEU A 10 3.57 10.18 2.66
C LEU A 10 4.87 10.72 3.26
N VAL A 11 4.76 11.72 4.14
CA VAL A 11 5.89 12.44 4.74
C VAL A 11 5.93 12.28 6.26
N GLY A 12 7.13 12.29 6.84
CA GLY A 12 7.33 12.12 8.28
C GLY A 12 8.78 11.84 8.64
N SER A 13 9.12 11.94 9.93
CA SER A 13 10.47 11.69 10.47
C SER A 13 10.97 10.25 10.26
N SER A 14 12.28 10.01 10.36
CA SER A 14 12.81 8.64 10.33
C SER A 14 12.16 7.79 11.42
N GLY A 15 11.83 6.52 11.12
CA GLY A 15 11.12 5.64 12.05
C GLY A 15 9.61 5.86 12.18
N SER A 16 9.02 6.88 11.53
CA SER A 16 7.58 7.17 11.59
C SER A 16 6.65 6.13 10.92
N GLY A 17 7.19 5.00 10.45
CA GLY A 17 6.41 3.93 9.83
C GLY A 17 6.11 4.08 8.33
N LYS A 18 6.69 5.05 7.61
CA LYS A 18 6.44 5.24 6.16
C LYS A 18 6.69 3.97 5.34
N SER A 19 7.83 3.33 5.54
CA SER A 19 8.17 2.07 4.85
C SER A 19 7.22 0.94 5.26
N THR A 20 6.82 0.89 6.53
CA THR A 20 5.82 -0.07 7.02
C THR A 20 4.47 0.11 6.32
N CYS A 21 3.99 1.34 6.15
CA CYS A 21 2.77 1.63 5.40
C CYS A 21 2.87 1.15 3.95
N VAL A 22 4.01 1.38 3.28
CA VAL A 22 4.23 0.88 1.91
C VAL A 22 4.22 -0.65 1.86
N SER A 23 4.88 -1.32 2.81
CA SER A 23 4.88 -2.80 2.87
C SER A 23 3.48 -3.40 3.08
N LEU A 24 2.64 -2.75 3.90
CA LEU A 24 1.24 -3.15 4.07
C LEU A 24 0.42 -2.93 2.78
N LEU A 25 0.60 -1.78 2.10
CA LEU A 25 -0.05 -1.49 0.82
C LEU A 25 0.33 -2.50 -0.28
N LEU A 26 1.58 -2.95 -0.29
CA LEU A 26 2.09 -3.97 -1.22
C LEU A 26 1.72 -5.41 -0.80
N ARG A 27 1.02 -5.57 0.33
CA ARG A 27 0.69 -6.86 0.94
C ARG A 27 1.92 -7.75 1.13
N PHE A 28 3.03 -7.15 1.56
CA PHE A 28 4.15 -7.91 2.13
C PHE A 28 3.85 -8.38 3.56
N TYR A 29 2.94 -7.69 4.24
CA TYR A 29 2.38 -8.06 5.53
C TYR A 29 0.87 -7.78 5.53
N GLU A 30 0.14 -8.47 6.39
CA GLU A 30 -1.27 -8.19 6.68
C GLU A 30 -1.39 -7.27 7.91
N PRO A 31 -2.35 -6.33 7.94
CA PRO A 31 -2.52 -5.43 9.07
C PRO A 31 -3.01 -6.20 10.30
N LEU A 32 -2.46 -5.88 11.48
CA LEU A 32 -2.89 -6.47 12.75
C LEU A 32 -4.29 -6.03 13.17
N SER A 33 -4.69 -4.81 12.77
CA SER A 33 -6.02 -4.26 13.02
C SER A 33 -6.39 -3.24 11.93
N GLY A 34 -7.70 -2.97 11.80
CA GLY A 34 -8.22 -2.08 10.77
C GLY A 34 -8.23 -2.70 9.37
N TYR A 35 -8.34 -1.87 8.34
CA TYR A 35 -8.41 -2.32 6.95
C TYR A 35 -7.79 -1.32 5.98
N ILE A 36 -7.26 -1.84 4.87
CA ILE A 36 -6.87 -1.07 3.69
C ILE A 36 -7.89 -1.37 2.61
N LYS A 37 -8.50 -0.34 2.02
CA LYS A 37 -9.54 -0.48 1.00
C LYS A 37 -9.11 0.12 -0.34
N ILE A 38 -9.51 -0.53 -1.41
CA ILE A 38 -9.49 -0.02 -2.78
C ILE A 38 -10.92 -0.08 -3.28
N ASN A 39 -11.48 1.06 -3.71
CA ASN A 39 -12.89 1.15 -4.12
C ASN A 39 -13.84 0.52 -3.09
N ASP A 40 -13.67 0.89 -1.82
CA ASP A 40 -14.42 0.39 -0.65
C ASP A 40 -14.30 -1.10 -0.32
N ARG A 41 -13.59 -1.86 -1.14
CA ARG A 41 -13.33 -3.28 -0.91
C ARG A 41 -11.99 -3.48 -0.19
N PRO A 42 -11.93 -4.29 0.89
CA PRO A 42 -10.67 -4.64 1.54
C PRO A 42 -9.65 -5.24 0.56
N ILE A 43 -8.39 -4.82 0.67
CA ILE A 43 -7.32 -5.27 -0.20
C ILE A 43 -7.05 -6.79 -0.09
N THR A 44 -7.42 -7.36 1.06
CA THR A 44 -7.33 -8.79 1.39
C THR A 44 -8.25 -9.65 0.54
N GLU A 45 -9.38 -9.10 0.08
CA GLU A 45 -10.36 -9.81 -0.76
C GLU A 45 -9.94 -9.92 -2.23
N TYR A 46 -8.89 -9.21 -2.65
CA TYR A 46 -8.35 -9.33 -4.00
C TYR A 46 -7.44 -10.55 -4.12
N ILE A 47 -7.58 -11.29 -5.22
CA ILE A 47 -6.67 -12.38 -5.56
C ILE A 47 -5.26 -11.80 -5.73
N PHE A 48 -4.27 -12.44 -5.09
CA PHE A 48 -2.92 -11.91 -4.92
C PHE A 48 -2.18 -11.64 -6.25
N LYS A 49 -2.18 -12.61 -7.17
CA LYS A 49 -1.48 -12.49 -8.47
C LYS A 49 -2.02 -11.32 -9.33
N PRO A 50 -3.34 -11.22 -9.60
CA PRO A 50 -3.91 -10.10 -10.35
C PRO A 50 -3.74 -8.74 -9.65
N PHE A 51 -3.72 -8.71 -8.31
CA PHE A 51 -3.48 -7.47 -7.57
C PHE A 51 -2.07 -6.93 -7.85
N ARG A 52 -1.04 -7.78 -7.76
CA ARG A 52 0.35 -7.34 -8.01
C ARG A 52 0.61 -6.89 -9.44
N GLN A 53 -0.13 -7.40 -10.43
CA GLN A 53 -0.04 -6.92 -11.81
C GLN A 53 -0.53 -5.48 -11.98
N LYS A 54 -1.35 -4.97 -11.06
CA LYS A 54 -1.89 -3.61 -11.08
C LYS A 54 -1.08 -2.61 -10.25
N VAL A 55 0.01 -3.06 -9.62
CA VAL A 55 0.82 -2.24 -8.71
C VAL A 55 2.29 -2.27 -9.14
N GLY A 56 2.82 -1.11 -9.50
CA GLY A 56 4.25 -0.91 -9.68
C GLY A 56 4.89 -0.39 -8.39
N PHE A 57 6.04 -0.94 -8.01
CA PHE A 57 6.86 -0.42 -6.91
C PHE A 57 8.27 -0.12 -7.39
N ALA A 58 8.69 1.13 -7.23
CA ALA A 58 10.05 1.57 -7.51
C ALA A 58 10.75 1.87 -6.17
N SER A 59 11.80 1.10 -5.89
CA SER A 59 12.64 1.28 -4.69
C SER A 59 13.88 2.09 -5.05
N ARG A 60 14.43 2.79 -4.04
CA ARG A 60 15.69 3.54 -4.18
C ARG A 60 16.93 2.64 -4.28
N ARG A 61 16.81 1.34 -3.97
CA ARG A 61 17.82 0.30 -4.21
C ARG A 61 17.30 -0.68 -5.26
N PRO A 62 18.16 -1.13 -6.20
CA PRO A 62 17.78 -2.06 -7.26
C PRO A 62 17.26 -3.39 -6.71
#